data_AF-A0A484ZDT0-F1
#
_entry.id   AF-A0A484ZDT0-F1
#
_cell.length_a   1.000
_cell.length_b   1.000
_cell.length_c   1.000
_cell.angle_alpha   90.00
_cell.angle_beta   90.00
_cell.angle_gamma   90.00
#
_symmetry.space_group_name_H-M   'P 1'
#
loop_
_entity.id
_entity.type
_entity.pdbx_description
1 polymer ?
#
loop_
_entity_poly.entity_id
_entity_poly.type
_entity_poly.pdbx_seq_one_letter_code
_entity_poly.pdbx_strand_id
1 'polypeptide(L)'
;MIAQGLLIPAIVVLGLNIWTTNDNALYASGLGFANITGLSSRTLSVMNGLIGTLTALWLYNNFVGWLTFLSAAIPPIGGVIIADYLMNRRRYDSFADAKFMVVNWVAILAVAIGIAAGNYLPGVVPINAVLGGVVSYLIMNPIVNRKFNKLPEVSHAE
;
A
#
# COMPACT_ATOMS: atom_id res chain seq x y z
N MET A 1 13.56 15.24 34.32
CA MET A 1 12.50 14.22 34.14
C MET A 1 12.28 13.39 35.40
N ILE A 2 13.25 12.61 35.90
CA ILE A 2 13.11 11.86 37.16
C ILE A 2 12.97 12.81 38.37
N ALA A 3 13.83 13.82 38.48
CA ALA A 3 13.77 14.83 39.54
C ALA A 3 12.59 15.83 39.40
N GLN A 4 11.86 15.82 38.28
CA GLN A 4 10.71 16.70 38.01
C GLN A 4 9.36 16.00 38.25
N GLY A 5 9.35 14.73 38.69
CA GLY A 5 8.13 13.92 38.83
C GLY A 5 7.46 13.52 37.50
N LEU A 6 8.06 13.87 36.36
CA LEU A 6 7.50 13.68 35.02
C LEU A 6 7.75 12.28 34.43
N LEU A 7 8.49 11.42 35.14
CA LEU A 7 8.80 10.06 34.66
C LEU A 7 7.52 9.24 34.40
N ILE A 8 6.57 9.27 35.34
CA ILE A 8 5.33 8.50 35.23
C ILE A 8 4.48 9.01 34.04
N PRO A 9 4.18 10.33 33.93
CA PRO A 9 3.51 10.86 32.74
C PRO A 9 4.22 10.51 31.42
N ALA A 10 5.55 10.58 31.37
CA ALA A 10 6.31 10.27 30.16
C ALA A 10 6.17 8.80 29.73
N ILE A 11 6.23 7.86 30.68
CA ILE A 11 6.03 6.43 30.41
C ILE A 11 4.60 6.18 29.92
N VAL A 12 3.60 6.80 30.54
CA VAL A 12 2.20 6.67 30.13
C VAL A 12 2.00 7.21 28.72
N VAL A 13 2.50 8.41 28.42
CA VAL A 13 2.37 9.02 27.08
C VAL A 13 3.07 8.18 26.02
N LEU A 14 4.29 7.69 26.30
CA LEU A 14 5.02 6.80 25.38
C LEU A 14 4.25 5.50 25.13
N GLY A 15 3.74 4.88 26.21
CA GLY A 15 2.95 3.66 26.12
C GLY A 15 1.67 3.85 25.30
N LEU A 16 0.95 4.95 25.52
CA LEU A 16 -0.26 5.29 24.78
C LEU A 16 0.01 5.57 23.29
N ASN A 17 1.13 6.23 22.98
CA ASN A 17 1.53 6.49 21.60
C ASN A 17 1.84 5.18 20.84
N ILE A 18 2.57 4.26 21.47
CA ILE A 18 2.87 2.95 20.89
C ILE A 18 1.59 2.12 20.77
N TRP A 19 0.73 2.12 21.80
CA TRP A 19 -0.53 1.39 21.80
C TRP A 19 -1.44 1.80 20.63
N THR A 20 -1.72 3.11 20.52
CA THR A 20 -2.63 3.63 19.50
C THR A 20 -2.11 3.41 18.08
N THR A 21 -0.80 3.52 17.88
CA THR A 21 -0.19 3.25 16.56
C THR A 21 -0.26 1.76 16.20
N ASN A 22 -0.02 0.87 17.17
CA ASN A 22 -0.09 -0.57 16.94
C ASN A 22 -1.53 -1.06 16.70
N ASP A 23 -2.51 -0.50 17.41
CA ASP A 23 -3.94 -0.78 17.20
C ASP A 23 -4.37 -0.42 15.78
N ASN A 24 -4.00 0.76 15.30
CA ASN A 24 -4.27 1.18 13.92
C ASN A 24 -3.65 0.24 12.88
N ALA A 25 -2.42 -0.24 13.11
CA ALA A 25 -1.73 -1.18 12.21
C ALA A 25 -2.40 -2.56 12.18
N LEU A 26 -2.83 -3.07 13.35
CA LEU A 26 -3.56 -4.34 13.44
C LEU A 26 -4.93 -4.25 12.79
N TYR A 27 -5.66 -3.16 13.03
CA TYR A 27 -6.96 -2.92 12.41
C TYR A 27 -6.84 -2.83 10.87
N ALA A 28 -5.92 -2.00 10.36
CA ALA A 28 -5.74 -1.82 8.92
C ALA A 28 -5.31 -3.12 8.22
N SER A 29 -4.36 -3.86 8.81
CA SER A 29 -3.95 -5.16 8.26
C SER A 29 -5.07 -6.20 8.34
N GLY A 30 -5.79 -6.27 9.48
CA GLY A 30 -6.90 -7.19 9.67
C GLY A 30 -8.05 -6.96 8.69
N LEU A 31 -8.41 -5.69 8.44
CA LEU A 31 -9.41 -5.33 7.42
C LEU A 31 -8.92 -5.65 6.01
N GLY A 32 -7.65 -5.40 5.71
CA GLY A 32 -7.03 -5.76 4.43
C GLY A 32 -7.13 -7.26 4.14
N PHE A 33 -6.76 -8.11 5.11
CA PHE A 33 -6.89 -9.57 4.96
C PHE A 33 -8.35 -10.04 4.96
N ALA A 34 -9.24 -9.40 5.72
CA ALA A 34 -10.67 -9.74 5.76
C ALA A 34 -11.31 -9.53 4.39
N ASN A 35 -10.98 -8.44 3.70
CA ASN A 35 -11.49 -8.16 2.35
C ASN A 35 -11.02 -9.19 1.31
N ILE A 36 -9.85 -9.80 1.51
CA ILE A 36 -9.30 -10.81 0.58
C ILE A 36 -9.85 -12.20 0.90
N THR A 37 -9.91 -12.57 2.18
CA THR A 37 -10.21 -13.94 2.63
C THR A 37 -11.68 -14.16 2.98
N GLY A 38 -12.46 -13.10 3.18
CA GLY A 38 -13.83 -13.16 3.70
C GLY A 38 -13.93 -13.52 5.18
N LEU A 39 -12.81 -13.71 5.88
CA LEU A 39 -12.78 -14.02 7.31
C LEU A 39 -13.01 -12.76 8.16
N SER A 40 -13.36 -12.95 9.43
CA SER A 40 -13.58 -11.82 10.34
C SER A 40 -12.29 -11.03 10.56
N SER A 41 -12.37 -9.71 10.44
CA SER A 41 -11.25 -8.79 10.70
C SER A 41 -10.70 -8.93 12.12
N ARG A 42 -11.57 -9.25 13.10
CA ARG A 42 -11.17 -9.50 14.48
C ARG A 42 -10.23 -10.69 14.61
N THR A 43 -10.59 -11.83 14.02
CA THR A 43 -9.75 -13.05 14.06
C THR A 43 -8.40 -12.78 13.40
N LEU A 44 -8.41 -12.13 12.23
CA LEU A 44 -7.21 -11.81 11.48
C LEU A 44 -6.31 -10.81 12.20
N SER A 45 -6.89 -9.81 12.87
CA SER A 45 -6.13 -8.85 13.69
C SER A 45 -5.42 -9.54 14.85
N VAL A 46 -6.09 -10.49 15.53
CA VAL A 46 -5.47 -11.28 16.60
C VAL A 46 -4.33 -12.14 16.05
N MET A 47 -4.54 -12.81 14.91
CA MET A 47 -3.49 -13.61 14.27
C MET A 47 -2.28 -12.76 13.86
N ASN A 48 -2.52 -11.60 13.25
CA ASN A 48 -1.46 -10.65 12.88
C ASN A 48 -0.70 -10.16 14.11
N GLY A 49 -1.39 -9.88 15.22
CA GLY A 49 -0.78 -9.49 16.49
C GLY A 49 0.11 -10.59 17.07
N LEU A 50 -0.32 -11.85 17.01
CA LEU A 50 0.49 -12.99 17.45
C LEU A 50 1.74 -13.15 16.57
N ILE A 51 1.61 -13.11 15.25
CA ILE A 51 2.74 -13.22 14.32
C ILE A 51 3.71 -12.05 14.53
N GLY A 52 3.21 -10.82 14.62
CA GLY A 52 4.03 -9.64 14.90
C GLY A 52 4.78 -9.74 16.23
N THR A 53 4.14 -10.25 17.27
CA THR A 53 4.78 -10.46 18.59
C THR A 53 5.88 -11.51 18.53
N LEU A 54 5.62 -12.65 17.87
CA LEU A 54 6.61 -13.72 17.71
C LEU A 54 7.81 -13.30 16.86
N THR A 55 7.58 -12.44 15.86
CA THR A 55 8.62 -11.96 14.95
C THR A 55 9.31 -10.69 15.44
N ALA A 56 8.89 -10.11 16.56
CA ALA A 56 9.36 -8.80 17.04
C ALA A 56 10.88 -8.74 17.22
N LEU A 57 11.50 -9.76 17.83
CA LEU A 57 12.95 -9.80 18.04
C LEU A 57 13.74 -9.95 16.73
N TRP A 58 13.22 -10.74 15.79
CA TRP A 58 13.83 -10.87 14.47
C TRP A 58 13.76 -9.54 13.70
N LEU A 59 12.61 -8.88 13.75
CA LEU A 59 12.38 -7.60 13.09
C LEU A 59 13.26 -6.50 13.69
N TYR A 60 13.43 -6.50 15.01
CA TYR A 60 14.34 -5.58 15.69
C TYR A 60 15.78 -5.75 15.20
N ASN A 61 16.26 -7.00 15.07
CA ASN A 61 17.60 -7.29 14.58
C ASN A 61 17.79 -6.97 13.09
N ASN A 62 16.72 -6.98 12.30
CA ASN A 62 16.73 -6.70 10.85
C ASN A 62 16.05 -5.37 10.49
N PHE A 63 15.93 -4.45 11.46
CA PHE A 63 15.07 -3.27 11.34
C PHE A 63 15.41 -2.40 10.13
N VAL A 64 16.70 -2.13 9.92
CA VAL A 64 17.18 -1.31 8.79
C VAL A 64 16.87 -2.00 7.46
N GLY A 65 17.15 -3.30 7.33
CA GLY A 65 16.87 -4.05 6.12
C GLY A 65 15.37 -4.10 5.80
N TRP A 66 14.55 -4.28 6.83
CA TRP A 66 13.10 -4.23 6.71
C TRP A 66 12.59 -2.85 6.24
N LEU A 67 13.10 -1.76 6.82
CA LEU A 67 12.76 -0.40 6.38
C LEU A 67 13.18 -0.12 4.94
N THR A 68 14.35 -0.60 4.51
CA THR A 68 14.81 -0.48 3.12
C THR A 68 13.87 -1.19 2.17
N PHE A 69 13.46 -2.42 2.50
CA PHE A 69 12.49 -3.17 1.71
C PHE A 69 11.14 -2.45 1.63
N LEU A 70 10.58 -2.00 2.76
CA LEU A 70 9.31 -1.28 2.79
C LEU A 70 9.37 0.03 1.98
N SER A 71 10.51 0.73 2.03
CA SER A 71 10.76 1.96 1.28
C SER A 71 10.77 1.73 -0.24
N ALA A 72 11.12 0.53 -0.71
CA ALA A 72 11.04 0.18 -2.12
C ALA A 72 9.66 -0.36 -2.52
N ALA A 73 9.00 -1.12 -1.63
CA ALA A 73 7.79 -1.87 -1.95
C ALA A 73 6.49 -1.05 -1.88
N ILE A 74 6.35 -0.18 -0.87
CA ILE A 74 5.09 0.55 -0.63
C ILE A 74 4.87 1.69 -1.64
N PRO A 75 5.86 2.57 -1.91
CA PRO A 75 5.66 3.74 -2.78
C PRO A 75 5.13 3.44 -4.21
N PRO A 76 5.66 2.45 -4.96
CA PRO A 76 5.20 2.18 -6.32
C PRO A 76 3.72 1.77 -6.39
N ILE A 77 3.20 1.12 -5.34
CA ILE A 77 1.77 0.75 -5.27
C ILE A 77 0.91 2.03 -5.30
N GLY A 78 1.23 3.01 -4.46
CA GLY A 78 0.54 4.29 -4.45
C GLY A 78 0.69 5.04 -5.77
N GLY A 79 1.89 5.04 -6.36
CA GLY A 79 2.15 5.65 -7.66
C GLY A 79 1.29 5.07 -8.78
N VAL A 80 1.21 3.74 -8.89
CA VAL A 80 0.40 3.05 -9.89
C VAL A 80 -1.09 3.32 -9.69
N ILE A 81 -1.59 3.33 -8.45
CA ILE A 81 -2.99 3.67 -8.14
C ILE A 81 -3.32 5.10 -8.59
N ILE A 82 -2.45 6.07 -8.28
CA ILE A 82 -2.64 7.47 -8.68
C ILE A 82 -2.61 7.58 -10.21
N ALA A 83 -1.66 6.91 -10.88
CA ALA A 83 -1.56 6.92 -12.34
C ALA A 83 -2.80 6.32 -13.01
N ASP A 84 -3.34 5.23 -12.46
CA ASP A 84 -4.57 4.61 -12.94
C ASP A 84 -5.79 5.52 -12.77
N TYR A 85 -5.93 6.14 -11.60
CA TYR A 85 -7.01 7.08 -11.34
C TYR A 85 -6.96 8.29 -12.29
N LEU A 86 -5.77 8.88 -12.49
CA LEU A 86 -5.62 10.04 -13.39
C LEU A 86 -5.90 9.69 -14.84
N MET A 87 -5.50 8.51 -15.30
CA MET A 87 -5.73 8.07 -16.68
C MET A 87 -7.19 7.69 -16.95
N ASN A 88 -7.87 7.12 -15.95
CA ASN A 88 -9.23 6.61 -16.07
C ASN A 88 -10.26 7.47 -15.32
N ARG A 89 -9.95 8.74 -15.02
CA ARG A 89 -10.74 9.61 -14.11
C ARG A 89 -12.24 9.61 -14.41
N ARG A 90 -12.62 9.67 -15.69
CA ARG A 90 -14.02 9.68 -16.15
C ARG A 90 -14.77 8.36 -15.90
N ARG A 91 -14.06 7.23 -15.84
CA ARG A 91 -14.64 5.92 -15.49
C ARG A 91 -15.04 5.84 -14.02
N TYR A 92 -14.37 6.62 -13.16
CA TYR A 92 -14.68 6.72 -11.75
C TYR A 92 -15.76 7.77 -11.45
N ASP A 93 -16.20 8.57 -12.44
CA ASP A 93 -17.31 9.51 -12.24
C ASP A 93 -18.67 8.79 -12.22
N SER A 94 -18.83 7.67 -12.94
CA SER A 94 -20.03 6.81 -12.92
C SER A 94 -19.75 5.45 -12.25
N PHE A 95 -19.52 5.46 -10.94
CA PHE A 95 -19.25 4.23 -10.16
C PHE A 95 -20.33 3.14 -10.30
N ALA A 96 -21.59 3.52 -10.57
CA ALA A 96 -22.71 2.59 -10.66
C ALA A 96 -22.64 1.65 -11.88
N ASP A 97 -22.07 2.11 -13.00
CA ASP A 97 -21.98 1.36 -14.27
C ASP A 97 -20.54 0.95 -14.62
N ALA A 98 -19.57 1.30 -13.76
CA ALA A 98 -18.17 1.01 -13.98
C ALA A 98 -17.91 -0.51 -13.87
N LYS A 99 -17.64 -1.15 -15.02
CA LYS A 99 -17.09 -2.51 -15.04
C LYS A 99 -15.67 -2.46 -14.53
N PHE A 100 -15.34 -3.05 -13.38
CA PHE A 100 -13.95 -3.11 -12.90
C PHE A 100 -13.26 -4.39 -13.36
N MET A 101 -11.96 -4.31 -13.67
CA MET A 101 -11.15 -5.52 -13.82
C MET A 101 -10.85 -6.07 -12.43
N VAL A 102 -11.19 -7.35 -12.20
CA VAL A 102 -10.96 -8.02 -10.91
C VAL A 102 -9.47 -8.08 -10.57
N VAL A 103 -8.60 -8.32 -11.57
CA VAL A 103 -7.15 -8.29 -11.40
C VAL A 103 -6.52 -7.60 -12.61
N ASN A 104 -5.79 -6.51 -12.37
CA ASN A 104 -4.97 -5.86 -13.39
C ASN A 104 -3.51 -6.35 -13.27
N TRP A 105 -3.17 -7.40 -14.02
CA TRP A 105 -1.81 -7.95 -14.07
C TRP A 105 -0.76 -6.93 -14.51
N VAL A 106 -1.16 -5.93 -15.31
CA VAL A 106 -0.25 -4.85 -15.74
C VAL A 106 0.10 -3.95 -14.55
N ALA A 107 -0.86 -3.66 -13.68
CA ALA A 107 -0.60 -2.89 -12.46
C ALA A 107 0.37 -3.63 -11.53
N ILE A 108 0.19 -4.95 -11.37
CA ILE A 108 1.07 -5.79 -10.56
C ILE A 108 2.49 -5.82 -11.15
N LEU A 109 2.61 -6.01 -12.46
CA LEU A 109 3.90 -6.01 -13.14
C LEU A 109 4.59 -4.65 -13.06
N ALA A 110 3.84 -3.56 -13.20
CA ALA A 110 4.35 -2.21 -13.05
C ALA A 110 4.92 -1.95 -11.65
N VAL A 111 4.23 -2.40 -10.59
CA VAL A 111 4.77 -2.34 -9.22
C VAL A 111 6.07 -3.13 -9.10
N ALA A 112 6.14 -4.36 -9.66
CA ALA A 112 7.37 -5.16 -9.63
C ALA A 112 8.53 -4.48 -10.36
N ILE A 113 8.27 -3.85 -11.51
CA ILE A 113 9.26 -3.04 -12.24
C ILE A 113 9.68 -1.82 -11.42
N GLY A 114 8.73 -1.16 -10.74
CA GLY A 114 9.03 -0.08 -9.80
C GLY A 114 9.97 -0.53 -8.68
N ILE A 115 9.69 -1.65 -8.02
CA ILE A 115 10.57 -2.20 -6.98
C ILE A 115 11.97 -2.48 -7.53
N ALA A 116 12.08 -3.09 -8.72
CA ALA A 116 13.37 -3.31 -9.36
C ALA A 116 14.09 -1.98 -9.64
N ALA A 117 13.41 -1.00 -10.22
CA ALA A 117 13.97 0.32 -10.50
C ALA A 117 14.46 1.01 -9.22
N GLY A 118 13.73 0.89 -8.11
CA GLY A 118 14.14 1.40 -6.79
C GLY A 118 15.45 0.81 -6.28
N ASN A 119 15.73 -0.46 -6.57
CA ASN A 119 16.93 -1.16 -6.10
C ASN A 119 18.14 -0.98 -7.04
N TYR A 120 17.92 -0.90 -8.35
CA TYR A 120 19.00 -0.84 -9.34
C TYR A 120 19.40 0.58 -9.75
N LEU A 121 18.52 1.57 -9.59
CA LEU A 121 18.84 2.95 -9.96
C LEU A 121 19.49 3.70 -8.80
N PRO A 122 20.56 4.48 -9.05
CA PRO A 122 21.17 5.32 -8.03
C PRO A 122 20.20 6.43 -7.59
N GLY A 123 20.30 6.85 -6.34
CA GLY A 123 19.51 7.95 -5.77
C GLY A 123 18.55 7.51 -4.67
N VAL A 124 17.39 8.16 -4.60
CA VAL A 124 16.40 7.93 -3.54
C VAL A 124 15.49 6.78 -3.94
N VAL A 125 15.65 5.64 -3.26
CA VAL A 125 14.93 4.37 -3.53
C VAL A 125 13.42 4.56 -3.74
N PRO A 126 12.67 5.23 -2.83
CA PRO A 126 11.24 5.51 -3.04
C PRO A 126 10.91 6.25 -4.33
N ILE A 127 11.70 7.26 -4.71
CA ILE A 127 11.43 8.10 -5.89
C ILE A 127 11.60 7.27 -7.16
N ASN A 128 12.72 6.55 -7.26
CA ASN A 128 13.00 5.67 -8.38
C ASN A 128 11.94 4.56 -8.49
N ALA A 129 11.48 4.03 -7.37
CA ALA A 129 10.43 3.02 -7.35
C ALA A 129 9.09 3.55 -7.87
N VAL A 130 8.66 4.72 -7.40
CA VAL A 130 7.44 5.37 -7.88
C VAL A 130 7.52 5.69 -9.36
N LEU A 131 8.59 6.34 -9.82
CA LEU A 131 8.75 6.72 -11.22
C LEU A 131 8.79 5.48 -12.12
N GLY A 132 9.54 4.44 -11.74
CA GLY A 132 9.58 3.17 -12.47
C GLY A 132 8.21 2.51 -12.55
N GLY A 133 7.45 2.50 -11.46
CA GLY A 133 6.09 1.95 -11.42
C GLY A 133 5.10 2.75 -12.27
N VAL A 134 5.09 4.08 -12.15
CA VAL A 134 4.19 4.95 -12.90
C VAL A 134 4.48 4.89 -14.40
N VAL A 135 5.76 5.03 -14.80
CA VAL A 135 6.14 5.03 -16.22
C VAL A 135 5.84 3.68 -16.86
N SER A 136 6.18 2.58 -16.19
CA SER A 136 5.86 1.24 -16.72
C SER A 136 4.36 1.02 -16.84
N TYR A 137 3.56 1.45 -15.86
CA TYR A 137 2.11 1.35 -15.93
C TYR A 137 1.52 2.16 -17.08
N LEU A 138 1.93 3.42 -17.24
CA LEU A 138 1.44 4.31 -18.31
C LEU A 138 1.78 3.79 -19.70
N ILE A 139 2.89 3.07 -19.87
CA ILE A 139 3.26 2.48 -21.16
C ILE A 139 2.49 1.17 -21.39
N MET A 140 2.48 0.26 -20.40
CA MET A 140 1.96 -1.09 -20.59
C MET A 140 0.43 -1.14 -20.58
N ASN A 141 -0.23 -0.38 -19.71
CA ASN A 141 -1.67 -0.45 -19.52
C ASN A 141 -2.48 -0.10 -20.80
N PRO A 142 -2.18 0.98 -21.55
CA PRO A 142 -2.90 1.28 -22.80
C PRO A 142 -2.56 0.34 -23.96
N ILE A 143 -1.49 -0.45 -23.88
CA ILE A 143 -1.12 -1.43 -24.91
C ILE A 143 -1.84 -2.75 -24.67
N VAL A 144 -1.80 -3.24 -23.43
CA VAL A 144 -2.32 -4.56 -23.07
C VAL A 144 -3.82 -4.52 -22.79
N ASN A 145 -4.31 -3.48 -22.10
CA ASN A 145 -5.71 -3.37 -21.71
C ASN A 145 -6.56 -2.54 -22.69
N ARG A 146 -6.17 -2.49 -23.97
CA ARG A 146 -6.88 -1.73 -25.03
C ARG A 146 -8.38 -1.98 -25.07
N LYS A 147 -8.83 -3.23 -24.86
CA LYS A 147 -10.26 -3.59 -24.87
C LYS A 147 -11.03 -3.03 -23.67
N PHE A 148 -10.39 -2.93 -22.51
CA PHE A 148 -10.99 -2.35 -21.30
C PHE A 148 -10.92 -0.82 -21.27
N ASN A 149 -9.92 -0.22 -21.90
CA ASN A 149 -9.86 1.24 -22.13
C ASN A 149 -10.81 1.71 -23.25
N LYS A 150 -11.28 0.81 -24.12
CA LYS A 150 -12.23 1.09 -25.22
C LYS A 150 -13.69 0.74 -24.90
N LEU A 151 -14.00 0.23 -23.70
CA LEU A 151 -15.41 0.13 -23.29
C LEU A 151 -16.00 1.54 -23.41
N PRO A 152 -17.08 1.72 -24.18
CA PRO A 152 -17.52 3.03 -24.60
C PRO A 152 -17.71 3.89 -23.36
N GLU A 153 -17.07 5.06 -23.38
CA GLU A 153 -17.59 6.25 -22.72
C GLU A 153 -19.08 6.25 -23.04
N VAL A 154 -19.94 5.96 -22.05
CA VAL A 154 -21.37 6.12 -22.27
C VAL A 154 -21.56 7.63 -22.40
N SER A 155 -21.59 8.08 -23.65
CA SER A 155 -21.87 9.44 -24.04
C SER A 155 -23.31 9.71 -23.64
N HIS A 156 -23.52 10.17 -22.41
CA HIS A 156 -24.75 10.84 -22.04
C HIS A 156 -24.71 12.25 -22.62
N ALA A 157 -24.84 12.30 -23.95
CA ALA A 157 -25.50 13.41 -24.61
C ALA A 157 -26.98 13.03 -24.62
N GLU A 158 -27.70 13.48 -23.59
CA GLU A 158 -29.13 13.84 -23.58
C GLU A 158 -29.48 14.47 -22.22
#